data_AF-A0A2T1DHX7-F1
#
_entry.id   AF-A0A2T1DHX7-F1
#
_cell.length_a   1.000
_cell.length_b   1.000
_cell.length_c   1.000
_cell.angle_alpha   90.00
_cell.angle_beta   90.00
_cell.angle_gamma   90.00
#
_symmetry.space_group_name_H-M   'P 1'
#
loop_
_entity.id
_entity.type
_entity.pdbx_description
1 polymer ?
#
loop_
_entity_poly.entity_id
_entity_poly.type
_entity_poly.pdbx_seq_one_letter_code
_entity_poly.pdbx_strand_id
1 'polypeptide(L)' 'DVYKRQGLKDVVDAYLQINKLSPGAKFIYEKLDRMLSESGGEEIYALITLLDELGLQLAVAVK' A
#
# COMPACT_ATOMS: atom_id res chain seq x y z
N ASP A 1 6.62 0.21 10.08
CA ASP A 1 7.30 1.50 9.85
C ASP A 1 6.28 2.58 9.50
N VAL A 2 6.19 3.65 10.30
CA VAL A 2 5.15 4.69 10.18
C VAL A 2 5.23 5.40 8.82
N TYR A 3 6.44 5.54 8.28
CA TYR A 3 6.71 6.24 7.02
C TYR A 3 6.12 5.54 5.78
N LYS A 4 6.05 4.20 5.80
CA LYS A 4 5.54 3.42 4.65
C LYS A 4 4.02 3.47 4.52
N ARG A 5 3.29 3.59 5.64
CA ARG A 5 1.83 3.81 5.63
C ARG A 5 1.47 5.22 5.18
N GLN A 6 2.25 6.21 5.62
CA GLN A 6 2.07 7.60 5.19
C GLN A 6 2.23 7.74 3.68
N GLY A 7 3.25 7.13 3.08
CA GLY A 7 3.45 7.18 1.62
C GLY A 7 2.27 6.61 0.84
N LEU A 8 1.66 5.52 1.31
CA LEU A 8 0.47 4.95 0.67
C LEU A 8 -0.74 5.88 0.80
N LYS A 9 -0.92 6.49 1.98
CA LYS A 9 -1.96 7.50 2.21
C LYS A 9 -1.82 8.69 1.26
N ASP A 10 -0.61 9.21 1.09
CA ASP A 10 -0.34 10.36 0.22
C ASP A 10 -0.73 10.06 -1.24
N VAL A 11 -0.44 8.84 -1.73
CA VAL A 11 -0.85 8.40 -3.07
C VAL A 11 -2.38 8.35 -3.19
N VAL A 12 -3.08 7.79 -2.20
CA VAL A 12 -4.54 7.70 -2.23
C VAL A 12 -5.19 9.08 -2.15
N ASP A 13 -4.67 9.96 -1.31
CA ASP A 13 -5.13 11.35 -1.19
C ASP A 13 -4.91 12.11 -2.52
N ALA A 14 -3.78 11.91 -3.19
CA ALA A 14 -3.54 12.48 -4.52
C ALA A 14 -4.54 11.97 -5.57
N TYR A 15 -4.85 10.66 -5.59
CA TYR A 15 -5.85 10.09 -6.49
C TYR A 15 -7.27 10.60 -6.20
N LEU A 16 -7.58 10.85 -4.92
CA LEU A 16 -8.84 11.45 -4.49
C LEU A 16 -8.96 12.89 -5.01
N GLN A 17 -7.89 13.70 -4.86
CA GLN A 17 -7.87 15.11 -5.31
C GLN A 17 -8.09 15.26 -6.82
N ILE A 18 -7.62 14.31 -7.63
CA ILE A 18 -7.79 14.33 -9.09
C ILE A 18 -9.03 13.57 -9.58
N ASN A 19 -9.95 13.19 -8.69
CA ASN A 19 -11.17 12.42 -9.00
C ASN A 19 -10.90 11.10 -9.77
N LYS A 20 -9.73 10.48 -9.57
CA LYS A 20 -9.37 9.18 -10.18
C LYS A 20 -9.45 8.01 -9.22
N LEU A 21 -9.74 8.25 -7.94
CA LEU A 21 -9.98 7.19 -6.98
C LEU A 21 -11.40 6.64 -7.13
N SER A 22 -11.52 5.38 -7.56
CA SER A 22 -12.83 4.72 -7.60
C SER A 22 -13.33 4.38 -6.18
N PRO A 23 -14.66 4.26 -5.97
CA PRO A 23 -15.20 3.82 -4.68
C PRO A 23 -14.63 2.47 -4.23
N GLY A 24 -14.42 1.54 -5.17
CA GLY A 24 -13.81 0.24 -4.90
C GLY A 24 -12.35 0.35 -4.44
N ALA A 25 -11.55 1.21 -5.08
CA ALA A 25 -10.17 1.46 -4.67
C ALA A 25 -10.11 2.08 -3.26
N LYS A 26 -11.02 3.02 -2.94
CA LYS A 26 -11.13 3.60 -1.60
C LYS A 26 -11.45 2.55 -0.54
N PHE A 27 -12.45 1.69 -0.78
CA PHE A 27 -12.82 0.63 0.17
C PHE A 27 -11.67 -0.36 0.40
N ILE A 28 -10.94 -0.75 -0.66
CA ILE A 28 -9.77 -1.63 -0.55
C ILE A 28 -8.66 -0.95 0.26
N TYR A 29 -8.40 0.34 0.03
CA TYR A 29 -7.43 1.10 0.81
C TYR A 29 -7.80 1.15 2.30
N GLU A 30 -9.06 1.46 2.65
CA GLU A 30 -9.51 1.50 4.05
C GLU A 30 -9.36 0.13 4.73
N LYS A 31 -9.67 -0.96 4.02
CA LYS A 31 -9.43 -2.32 4.53
C LYS A 31 -7.94 -2.59 4.75
N LEU A 32 -7.10 -2.21 3.80
CA LEU A 32 -5.65 -2.40 3.89
C LEU A 32 -5.04 -1.58 5.03
N ASP A 33 -5.41 -0.31 5.17
CA ASP A 33 -4.94 0.57 6.25
C ASP A 33 -5.29 -0.01 7.63
N ARG A 34 -6.50 -0.54 7.79
CA ARG A 34 -6.91 -1.26 9.00
C ARG A 34 -6.01 -2.47 9.28
N MET A 35 -5.81 -3.35 8.29
CA MET A 35 -4.94 -4.53 8.45
C MET A 35 -3.52 -4.13 8.84
N LEU A 36 -2.96 -3.08 8.21
CA LEU A 36 -1.63 -2.57 8.51
C LEU A 36 -1.52 -1.92 9.89
N SER A 37 -2.62 -1.35 10.40
CA SER A 37 -2.69 -0.81 11.76
C SER A 37 -2.74 -1.91 12.82
N GLU A 38 -3.49 -2.99 12.55
CA GLU A 38 -3.65 -4.12 13.46
C GLU A 38 -2.40 -5.02 13.51
N SER A 39 -1.82 -5.36 12.36
CA SER A 39 -0.64 -6.25 12.24
C SER A 39 0.70 -5.52 12.34
N GLY A 40 0.71 -4.19 12.26
CA GLY A 40 1.94 -3.41 12.02
C GLY A 40 2.52 -3.58 10.60
N GLY A 41 1.90 -4.41 9.75
CA GLY A 41 2.29 -4.68 8.36
C GLY A 41 3.26 -5.86 8.19
N GLU A 42 3.35 -6.76 9.16
CA GLU A 42 4.26 -7.91 9.16
C GLU A 42 4.22 -8.71 7.86
N GLU A 43 3.04 -8.97 7.30
CA GLU A 43 2.87 -9.77 6.09
C GLU A 43 3.47 -9.07 4.85
N ILE A 44 3.31 -7.74 4.73
CA ILE A 44 3.89 -7.00 3.60
C ILE A 44 5.41 -6.92 3.75
N TYR A 45 5.92 -6.75 4.97
CA TYR A 45 7.36 -6.78 5.20
C TYR A 45 7.96 -8.15 4.89
N ALA A 46 7.31 -9.23 5.33
CA ALA A 46 7.74 -10.58 5.01
C ALA A 46 7.78 -10.84 3.50
N LEU A 47 6.78 -10.36 2.76
CA LEU A 47 6.76 -10.44 1.30
C LEU A 47 7.91 -9.65 0.67
N ILE A 48 8.14 -8.40 1.08
CA ILE A 48 9.23 -7.58 0.56
C ILE A 48 10.58 -8.25 0.83
N THR A 49 10.81 -8.69 2.07
CA THR A 49 12.05 -9.39 2.44
C THR A 49 12.24 -10.65 1.61
N LEU A 50 11.19 -11.45 1.39
CA LEU A 50 11.28 -12.63 0.54
C LEU A 50 11.67 -12.27 -0.90
N LEU A 51 11.10 -11.22 -1.47
CA LEU A 51 11.45 -10.77 -2.83
C LEU A 51 12.90 -10.32 -2.89
N ASP A 52 13.37 -9.54 -1.91
CA ASP A 52 14.75 -9.08 -1.83
C ASP A 52 15.74 -10.27 -1.75
N GLU A 53 15.46 -11.28 -0.93
CA GLU A 53 16.25 -12.52 -0.83
C GLU A 53 16.29 -13.31 -2.15
N LEU A 54 15.25 -13.17 -2.98
CA LEU A 54 15.19 -13.78 -4.31
C LEU A 54 15.83 -12.90 -5.41
N GLY A 55 16.35 -11.71 -5.07
CA GLY A 55 16.86 -10.75 -6.04
C GLY A 55 15.76 -10.09 -6.90
N LEU A 56 14.53 -10.03 -6.36
CA LEU A 56 13.35 -9.47 -7.01
C LEU A 56 12.89 -8.19 -6.29
N GLN A 57 12.15 -7.33 -7.00
CA GLN A 57 11.53 -6.13 -6.42
C GLN A 57 10.04 -6.04 -6.77
N LEU A 58 9.24 -5.47 -5.86
CA LEU A 58 7.85 -5.13 -6.13
C LEU A 58 7.78 -3.76 -6.83
N ALA A 59 7.17 -3.69 -8.01
CA ALA A 59 7.01 -2.46 -8.77
C ALA A 59 5.53 -2.16 -9.07
N VAL A 60 5.16 -0.87 -9.09
CA VAL A 60 3.84 -0.40 -9.50
C VAL A 60 3.90 0.08 -10.94
N ALA A 61 2.98 -0.39 -11.78
CA ALA A 61 2.84 0.04 -13.17
C ALA A 61 1.42 0.58 -13.44
N VAL A 62 1.32 1.55 -14.34
CA VAL A 62 0.02 2.05 -14.83
C VAL A 62 -0.64 0.97 -15.71
N LYS A 63 -1.94 0.76 -15.54
CA LYS A 63 -2.74 -0.14 -16.40
C LYS A 63 -3.08 0.50 -17.73
#